data_AF-Q54RW0-F1
#
_entry.id   AF-Q54RW0-F1
#
_cell.length_a   1.000
_cell.length_b   1.000
_cell.length_c   1.000
_cell.angle_alpha   90.00
_cell.angle_beta   90.00
_cell.angle_gamma   90.00
#
_symmetry.space_group_name_H-M   'P 1'
#
loop_
_entity.id
_entity.type
_entity.pdbx_description
1 polymer ?
#
loop_
_entity_poly.entity_id
_entity_poly.type
_entity_poly.pdbx_seq_one_letter_code
_entity_poly.pdbx_strand_id
1 'polypeptide(L)'
;MENNLTIKNPNPLCSICNIKKFIYSCPKCKNIKYCSLICFSKHKELVNNHETPIEININKEENKKDDTILDNDIKMNEPKLSTSEIELKSSSDSSSPSSENEDEEEGDEEEEEEEEEEEESGEESEDEKVKIRKEPIDNSKVSRFSESLNYFKKVTDEQFQKLDNSKYINSVITVKSLQQLIIEIDQQPSDQDKIQLLQQYRKKLPEFNEFILKVLATIGCLDSLTIDENDNLIKK
;
A
#
# COMPACT_ATOMS: atom_id res chain seq x y z
N MET A 1 27.49 45.43 -16.01
CA MET A 1 28.04 44.40 -15.11
C MET A 1 26.87 43.54 -14.65
N GLU A 2 26.65 42.42 -15.33
CA GLU A 2 25.51 41.53 -15.08
C GLU A 2 25.90 40.56 -13.95
N ASN A 3 25.31 40.76 -12.77
CA ASN A 3 25.48 39.89 -11.61
C ASN A 3 24.57 38.66 -11.77
N ASN A 4 25.14 37.55 -12.25
CA ASN A 4 24.50 36.24 -12.22
C ASN A 4 24.37 35.75 -10.75
N LEU A 5 23.20 36.03 -10.14
CA LEU A 5 22.80 35.47 -8.85
C LEU A 5 22.58 33.95 -8.99
N THR A 6 23.55 33.17 -8.54
CA THR A 6 23.44 31.72 -8.42
C THR A 6 22.42 31.40 -7.33
N ILE A 7 21.19 31.04 -7.74
CA ILE A 7 20.13 30.59 -6.83
C ILE A 7 20.58 29.27 -6.20
N LYS A 8 21.11 29.35 -4.97
CA LYS A 8 21.39 28.17 -4.13
C LYS A 8 20.05 27.58 -3.71
N ASN A 9 19.56 26.56 -4.41
CA ASN A 9 18.36 25.81 -4.02
C ASN A 9 18.51 25.34 -2.56
N PRO A 10 17.71 25.87 -1.61
CA PRO A 10 18.05 25.84 -0.20
C PRO A 10 17.80 24.49 0.48
N ASN A 11 17.17 23.52 -0.17
CA ASN A 11 16.96 22.19 0.40
C ASN A 11 17.07 21.13 -0.68
N PRO A 12 18.28 20.61 -0.91
CA PRO A 12 18.43 19.60 -1.93
C PRO A 12 17.88 18.26 -1.42
N LEU A 13 16.87 17.78 -2.14
CA LEU A 13 16.17 16.53 -1.85
C LEU A 13 16.99 15.33 -2.35
N CYS A 14 16.66 14.15 -1.83
CA CYS A 14 17.19 12.88 -2.29
C CYS A 14 16.90 12.71 -3.79
N SER A 15 17.93 12.53 -4.61
CA SER A 15 17.81 12.34 -6.07
C SER A 15 17.08 11.05 -6.47
N ILE A 16 16.85 10.14 -5.52
CA ILE A 16 16.22 8.83 -5.77
C ILE A 16 14.73 8.84 -5.40
N CYS A 17 14.37 9.37 -4.23
CA CYS A 17 12.98 9.37 -3.77
C CYS A 17 12.29 10.74 -3.82
N ASN A 18 13.03 11.85 -3.97
CA ASN A 18 12.54 13.24 -3.92
C ASN A 18 11.68 13.62 -2.70
N ILE A 19 11.59 12.78 -1.66
CA ILE A 19 10.75 13.02 -0.46
C ILE A 19 11.56 13.66 0.67
N LYS A 20 12.71 13.07 1.01
CA LYS A 20 13.53 13.48 2.16
C LYS A 20 14.75 14.28 1.70
N LYS A 21 15.26 15.16 2.58
CA LYS A 21 16.57 15.81 2.39
C LYS A 21 17.66 14.75 2.24
N PHE A 22 18.59 14.92 1.30
CA PHE A 22 19.70 13.98 1.20
C PHE A 22 20.60 14.06 2.44
N ILE A 23 21.19 12.93 2.84
CA ILE A 23 22.15 12.84 3.96
C ILE A 23 23.48 12.30 3.45
N TYR A 24 23.45 11.46 2.41
CA TYR A 24 24.60 10.75 1.88
C TYR A 24 24.83 11.11 0.40
N SER A 25 26.05 10.89 -0.08
CA SER A 25 26.44 11.06 -1.49
C SER A 25 27.09 9.77 -1.99
N CYS A 26 26.81 9.39 -3.24
CA CYS A 26 27.39 8.18 -3.81
C CYS A 26 28.90 8.38 -4.09
N PRO A 27 29.80 7.52 -3.59
CA PRO A 27 31.24 7.68 -3.81
C PRO A 27 31.64 7.51 -5.28
N LYS A 28 30.83 6.79 -6.07
CA LYS A 28 31.06 6.54 -7.50
C LYS A 28 30.36 7.56 -8.41
N CYS A 29 29.21 8.10 -7.98
CA CYS A 29 28.41 9.06 -8.74
C CYS A 29 28.40 10.43 -8.05
N LYS A 30 29.28 11.35 -8.47
CA LYS A 30 29.44 12.68 -7.85
C LYS A 30 28.14 13.50 -7.75
N ASN A 31 27.20 13.28 -8.68
CA ASN A 31 25.96 14.05 -8.77
C ASN A 31 24.77 13.41 -8.04
N ILE A 32 24.92 12.19 -7.50
CA ILE A 32 23.81 11.47 -6.87
C ILE A 32 23.90 11.57 -5.36
N LYS A 33 22.83 12.10 -4.76
CA LYS A 33 22.69 12.26 -3.31
C LYS A 33 21.41 11.59 -2.84
N TYR A 34 21.47 10.88 -1.71
CA TYR A 34 20.36 10.05 -1.24
C TYR A 34 20.12 10.18 0.27
N CYS A 35 18.89 9.89 0.71
CA CYS A 35 18.49 10.06 2.11
C CYS A 35 18.68 8.81 2.99
N SER A 36 18.79 7.61 2.41
CA SER A 36 18.87 6.36 3.16
C SER A 36 19.59 5.26 2.38
N LEU A 37 20.01 4.21 3.09
CA LEU A 37 20.58 3.00 2.46
C LEU A 37 19.62 2.33 1.47
N ILE A 38 18.31 2.42 1.71
CA ILE A 38 17.29 1.92 0.76
C ILE A 38 17.40 2.66 -0.58
N CYS A 39 17.56 3.99 -0.56
CA CYS A 39 17.76 4.77 -1.78
C CYS A 39 19.10 4.48 -2.44
N PHE A 40 20.14 4.13 -1.65
CA PHE A 40 21.42 3.69 -2.20
C PHE A 40 21.32 2.36 -2.93
N SER A 41 20.61 1.37 -2.38
CA SER A 41 20.38 0.09 -3.06
C SER A 41 19.63 0.28 -4.37
N LYS A 42 18.54 1.07 -4.35
CA LYS A 42 17.81 1.44 -5.59
C LYS A 42 18.71 2.14 -6.61
N HIS A 43 19.56 3.05 -6.18
CA HIS A 43 20.53 3.70 -7.07
C HIS A 43 21.51 2.70 -7.70
N LYS A 44 22.02 1.76 -6.89
CA LYS A 44 22.98 0.74 -7.31
C LYS A 44 22.38 -0.20 -8.35
N GLU A 45 21.10 -0.56 -8.21
CA GLU A 45 20.36 -1.38 -9.19
C GLU A 45 20.13 -0.66 -10.53
N LEU A 46 19.90 0.67 -10.49
CA LEU A 46 19.71 1.46 -11.71
C LEU A 46 21.01 1.70 -12.48
N VAL A 47 22.11 1.90 -11.74
CA VAL A 47 23.42 2.21 -12.32
C VAL A 47 24.27 0.93 -12.33
N ASN A 48 23.79 -0.06 -13.07
CA ASN A 48 24.32 -1.43 -13.07
C ASN A 48 25.80 -1.58 -13.46
N ASN A 49 26.55 -0.52 -13.81
CA ASN A 49 28.01 -0.57 -13.93
C ASN A 49 28.77 0.77 -13.77
N HIS A 50 28.14 1.90 -13.39
CA HIS A 50 28.81 3.22 -13.27
C HIS A 50 29.66 3.69 -14.47
N GLU A 51 29.58 3.03 -15.62
CA GLU A 51 30.53 3.22 -16.73
C GLU A 51 30.17 4.36 -17.67
N THR A 52 29.00 4.99 -17.53
CA THR A 52 28.63 6.14 -18.34
C THR A 52 28.00 7.25 -17.49
N PRO A 53 28.49 8.51 -17.59
CA PRO A 53 27.76 9.66 -17.09
C PRO A 53 26.52 9.82 -17.96
N ILE A 54 25.42 9.19 -17.53
CA ILE A 54 24.11 9.47 -18.10
C ILE A 54 23.75 10.89 -17.63
N GLU A 55 23.86 11.86 -18.52
CA GLU A 55 23.17 13.13 -18.38
C GLU A 55 21.68 12.84 -18.42
N ILE A 56 21.11 12.53 -17.25
CA ILE A 56 19.66 12.45 -17.09
C ILE A 56 19.16 13.89 -17.19
N ASN A 57 18.78 14.26 -18.42
CA ASN A 57 18.15 15.52 -18.74
C ASN A 57 16.73 15.49 -18.15
N ILE A 58 16.62 15.82 -16.86
CA ILE A 58 15.34 16.03 -16.18
C ILE A 58 14.78 17.36 -16.70
N ASN A 59 14.24 17.33 -17.91
CA ASN A 59 13.46 18.43 -18.44
C ASN A 59 12.16 18.53 -17.64
N LYS A 60 12.13 19.59 -16.86
CA LYS A 60 10.99 20.16 -16.15
C LYS A 60 9.97 20.66 -17.19
N GLU A 61 9.01 19.83 -17.57
CA GLU A 61 7.86 20.26 -18.38
C GLU A 61 6.83 20.97 -17.49
N GLU A 62 6.91 22.30 -17.48
CA GLU A 62 5.81 23.18 -17.12
C GLU A 62 4.93 23.43 -18.37
N ASN A 63 3.62 23.20 -18.24
CA ASN A 63 2.52 23.80 -19.01
C ASN A 63 2.50 23.64 -20.55
N LYS A 64 1.50 22.92 -21.08
CA LYS A 64 0.35 23.48 -21.79
C LYS A 64 -0.55 22.38 -22.39
N LYS A 65 -1.85 22.68 -22.36
CA LYS A 65 -2.95 21.96 -22.99
C LYS A 65 -2.72 21.90 -24.50
N ASP A 66 -2.96 20.74 -25.11
CA ASP A 66 -3.77 20.64 -26.34
C ASP A 66 -4.07 19.18 -26.68
N ASP A 67 -5.31 18.98 -27.12
CA ASP A 67 -5.88 17.73 -27.59
C ASP A 67 -5.16 17.21 -28.83
N THR A 68 -4.62 15.99 -28.79
CA THR A 68 -4.48 15.19 -30.02
C THR A 68 -4.48 13.71 -29.72
N ILE A 69 -5.53 13.07 -30.23
CA ILE A 69 -5.78 11.63 -30.30
C ILE A 69 -4.78 11.03 -31.30
N LEU A 70 -4.04 9.99 -30.90
CA LEU A 70 -3.36 9.07 -31.82
C LEU A 70 -3.22 7.70 -31.14
N ASP A 71 -4.02 6.77 -31.66
CA ASP A 71 -3.94 5.34 -31.41
C ASP A 71 -2.54 4.82 -31.76
N ASN A 72 -1.94 4.04 -30.85
CA ASN A 72 -0.83 3.17 -31.19
C ASN A 72 -0.84 1.94 -30.29
N ASP A 73 -1.23 0.83 -30.90
CA ASP A 73 -1.00 -0.54 -30.48
C ASP A 73 0.47 -0.77 -30.12
N ILE A 74 0.74 -1.10 -28.84
CA ILE A 74 2.04 -1.61 -28.41
C ILE A 74 1.83 -3.00 -27.84
N LYS A 75 2.27 -3.98 -28.64
CA LYS A 75 2.38 -5.40 -28.32
C LYS A 75 3.17 -5.63 -27.04
N MET A 76 2.58 -6.43 -26.16
CA MET A 76 3.17 -7.02 -24.97
C MET A 76 4.41 -7.85 -25.32
N ASN A 77 5.51 -7.62 -24.60
CA ASN A 77 6.61 -8.57 -24.47
C ASN A 77 6.75 -8.92 -22.98
N GLU A 78 6.33 -10.13 -22.63
CA GLU A 78 6.57 -10.80 -21.35
C GLU A 78 8.07 -10.95 -21.07
N PRO A 79 8.57 -10.53 -19.88
CA PRO A 79 9.85 -10.98 -19.37
C PRO A 79 9.65 -12.19 -18.45
N LYS A 80 10.05 -13.38 -18.93
CA LYS A 80 10.29 -14.57 -18.11
C LYS A 80 11.48 -14.30 -17.18
N LEU A 81 11.26 -14.21 -15.87
CA LEU A 81 12.36 -14.18 -14.89
C LEU A 81 12.37 -15.47 -14.05
N SER A 82 13.40 -16.24 -14.34
CA SER A 82 13.87 -17.47 -13.70
C SER A 82 14.05 -17.31 -12.18
N THR A 83 13.31 -18.10 -11.41
CA THR A 83 13.56 -18.38 -9.99
C THR A 83 14.72 -19.38 -9.86
N SER A 84 15.85 -18.92 -9.33
CA SER A 84 16.94 -19.78 -8.87
C SER A 84 16.82 -20.03 -7.37
N GLU A 85 16.66 -21.30 -7.04
CA GLU A 85 16.69 -21.88 -5.69
C GLU A 85 18.00 -21.55 -4.97
N ILE A 86 17.92 -21.11 -3.71
CA ILE A 86 19.05 -21.09 -2.78
C ILE A 86 18.59 -21.75 -1.49
N GLU A 87 19.02 -23.01 -1.33
CA GLU A 87 19.02 -23.75 -0.07
C GLU A 87 20.02 -23.11 0.90
N LEU A 88 19.60 -22.75 2.12
CA LEU A 88 20.54 -22.54 3.22
C LEU A 88 20.00 -23.15 4.52
N LYS A 89 20.68 -24.22 4.91
CA LYS A 89 20.59 -25.02 6.13
C LYS A 89 21.23 -24.27 7.30
N SER A 90 20.60 -24.27 8.48
CA SER A 90 21.23 -24.40 9.82
C SER A 90 20.13 -24.25 10.89
N SER A 91 19.67 -25.30 11.58
CA SER A 91 20.25 -26.08 12.70
C SER A 91 20.49 -25.28 13.99
N SER A 92 19.70 -25.58 15.03
CA SER A 92 20.01 -25.79 16.47
C SER A 92 18.84 -25.32 17.34
N ASP A 93 18.02 -26.23 17.88
CA ASP A 93 18.15 -26.96 19.15
C ASP A 93 17.96 -26.09 20.41
N SER A 94 16.88 -26.35 21.17
CA SER A 94 16.90 -26.71 22.62
C SER A 94 15.64 -26.28 23.43
N SER A 95 14.98 -27.31 23.99
CA SER A 95 14.42 -27.41 25.36
C SER A 95 13.05 -26.81 25.74
N SER A 96 12.01 -27.67 25.65
CA SER A 96 11.09 -28.24 26.69
C SER A 96 10.86 -27.54 28.07
N PRO A 97 9.89 -27.99 28.91
CA PRO A 97 8.44 -28.20 28.77
C PRO A 97 7.59 -27.78 30.04
N SER A 98 6.28 -28.05 30.00
CA SER A 98 5.36 -28.37 31.14
C SER A 98 4.55 -27.28 31.85
N SER A 99 3.21 -27.43 31.83
CA SER A 99 2.20 -27.22 32.90
C SER A 99 0.81 -27.16 32.21
N GLU A 100 -0.01 -28.22 32.18
CA GLU A 100 -0.95 -28.73 33.21
C GLU A 100 -2.02 -27.70 33.63
N ASN A 101 -3.28 -27.99 33.25
CA ASN A 101 -4.62 -27.57 33.77
C ASN A 101 -5.61 -27.85 32.61
N GLU A 102 -6.36 -28.96 32.54
CA GLU A 102 -7.56 -29.31 33.34
C GLU A 102 -8.54 -28.14 33.47
N ASP A 103 -9.57 -28.10 32.64
CA ASP A 103 -10.96 -28.20 33.11
C ASP A 103 -11.96 -28.25 31.95
N GLU A 104 -12.97 -29.09 32.16
CA GLU A 104 -14.03 -29.55 31.28
C GLU A 104 -15.18 -28.53 31.22
N GLU A 105 -15.84 -28.39 30.07
CA GLU A 105 -17.30 -28.23 30.05
C GLU A 105 -17.87 -28.59 28.67
N GLU A 106 -18.73 -29.61 28.68
CA GLU A 106 -19.51 -30.14 27.57
C GLU A 106 -20.69 -29.21 27.25
N GLY A 107 -20.95 -28.96 25.98
CA GLY A 107 -22.11 -28.19 25.52
C GLY A 107 -22.51 -28.62 24.12
N ASP A 108 -23.64 -29.35 24.07
CA ASP A 108 -24.41 -29.74 22.89
C ASP A 108 -24.55 -28.60 21.88
N GLU A 109 -24.27 -28.86 20.61
CA GLU A 109 -24.91 -28.13 19.51
C GLU A 109 -25.47 -29.13 18.50
N GLU A 110 -26.79 -29.08 18.42
CA GLU A 110 -27.66 -29.85 17.55
C GLU A 110 -27.47 -29.47 16.08
N GLU A 111 -27.77 -30.47 15.26
CA GLU A 111 -27.89 -30.51 13.81
C GLU A 111 -28.64 -29.32 13.20
N GLU A 112 -28.25 -28.89 12.00
CA GLU A 112 -29.21 -28.82 10.90
C GLU A 112 -28.47 -28.82 9.55
N GLU A 113 -28.80 -29.85 8.78
CA GLU A 113 -28.50 -30.07 7.37
C GLU A 113 -29.22 -29.02 6.51
N GLU A 114 -28.70 -28.76 5.31
CA GLU A 114 -29.40 -28.30 4.09
C GLU A 114 -28.46 -27.40 3.27
N GLU A 115 -28.36 -27.44 1.96
CA GLU A 115 -28.70 -28.39 0.91
C GLU A 115 -27.87 -27.90 -0.30
N GLU A 116 -27.47 -28.83 -1.15
CA GLU A 116 -26.66 -28.58 -2.34
C GLU A 116 -27.51 -27.91 -3.42
N GLU A 117 -27.07 -26.79 -4.00
CA GLU A 117 -27.46 -26.43 -5.37
C GLU A 117 -26.22 -26.03 -6.19
N GLU A 118 -25.85 -26.96 -7.05
CA GLU A 118 -24.97 -26.77 -8.20
C GLU A 118 -25.68 -25.84 -9.20
N GLU A 119 -25.06 -24.71 -9.56
CA GLU A 119 -25.35 -24.09 -10.86
C GLU A 119 -24.07 -23.80 -11.65
N GLU A 120 -24.09 -24.44 -12.81
CA GLU A 120 -23.10 -24.55 -13.86
C GLU A 120 -23.18 -23.34 -14.81
N SER A 121 -22.03 -23.01 -15.42
CA SER A 121 -21.89 -22.41 -16.76
C SER A 121 -22.03 -20.87 -16.95
N GLY A 122 -21.15 -20.35 -17.83
CA GLY A 122 -21.23 -19.01 -18.44
C GLY A 122 -19.95 -18.20 -18.31
N GLU A 123 -18.82 -18.62 -18.87
CA GLU A 123 -18.31 -18.17 -20.19
C GLU A 123 -18.25 -16.63 -20.39
N GLU A 124 -17.00 -16.16 -20.44
CA GLU A 124 -16.47 -15.09 -21.31
C GLU A 124 -17.02 -13.65 -21.18
N SER A 125 -16.25 -12.76 -20.54
CA SER A 125 -16.12 -11.37 -21.02
C SER A 125 -14.83 -10.69 -20.54
N GLU A 126 -13.93 -10.58 -21.50
CA GLU A 126 -13.07 -9.44 -21.87
C GLU A 126 -12.77 -8.34 -20.83
N ASP A 127 -11.47 -8.23 -20.52
CA ASP A 127 -10.72 -7.10 -19.95
C ASP A 127 -11.40 -5.71 -19.95
N GLU A 128 -12.24 -5.44 -18.94
CA GLU A 128 -12.76 -4.10 -18.70
C GLU A 128 -11.74 -3.29 -17.87
N LYS A 129 -10.89 -2.55 -18.58
CA LYS A 129 -9.99 -1.54 -18.02
C LYS A 129 -10.82 -0.39 -17.44
N VAL A 130 -11.22 -0.50 -16.17
CA VAL A 130 -11.98 0.51 -15.42
C VAL A 130 -11.24 1.86 -15.44
N LYS A 131 -11.66 2.72 -16.36
CA LYS A 131 -11.20 4.11 -16.48
C LYS A 131 -11.88 4.92 -15.38
N ILE A 132 -11.27 4.95 -14.20
CA ILE A 132 -11.73 5.72 -13.03
C ILE A 132 -11.85 7.19 -13.44
N ARG A 133 -13.08 7.64 -13.76
CA ARG A 133 -13.39 9.06 -13.93
C ARG A 133 -13.31 9.71 -12.55
N LYS A 134 -12.34 10.61 -12.39
CA LYS A 134 -12.25 11.52 -11.24
C LYS A 134 -13.42 12.51 -11.35
N GLU A 135 -14.54 12.20 -10.70
CA GLU A 135 -15.58 13.20 -10.51
C GLU A 135 -15.08 14.28 -9.53
N PRO A 136 -15.39 15.56 -9.78
CA PRO A 136 -15.05 16.64 -8.87
C PRO A 136 -15.81 16.48 -7.56
N ILE A 137 -15.08 16.17 -6.48
CA ILE A 137 -15.64 16.01 -5.14
C ILE A 137 -16.06 17.38 -4.60
N ASP A 138 -17.33 17.52 -4.22
CA ASP A 138 -17.86 18.70 -3.54
C ASP A 138 -17.27 18.80 -2.12
N ASN A 139 -16.29 19.68 -1.96
CA ASN A 139 -15.54 19.89 -0.73
C ASN A 139 -16.35 20.59 0.39
N SER A 140 -17.61 20.99 0.18
CA SER A 140 -18.32 21.84 1.16
C SER A 140 -18.72 21.12 2.45
N LYS A 141 -18.69 19.78 2.51
CA LYS A 141 -19.04 19.00 3.72
C LYS A 141 -17.86 18.43 4.51
N VAL A 142 -16.62 18.60 4.04
CA VAL A 142 -15.43 17.95 4.63
C VAL A 142 -14.94 18.65 5.91
N SER A 143 -15.41 19.87 6.20
CA SER A 143 -14.83 20.73 7.23
C SER A 143 -14.98 20.28 8.69
N ARG A 144 -15.80 19.26 9.01
CA ARG A 144 -15.93 18.78 10.42
C ARG A 144 -14.92 17.71 10.83
N PHE A 145 -14.17 17.13 9.90
CA PHE A 145 -13.26 16.02 10.21
C PHE A 145 -11.83 16.43 10.57
N SER A 146 -11.43 17.68 10.31
CA SER A 146 -10.03 18.12 10.46
C SER A 146 -9.57 18.26 11.91
N GLU A 147 -10.45 18.51 12.88
CA GLU A 147 -10.07 18.69 14.29
C GLU A 147 -9.79 17.36 15.01
N SER A 148 -10.12 16.21 14.41
CA SER A 148 -9.98 14.89 15.05
C SER A 148 -8.79 14.06 14.55
N LEU A 149 -7.87 14.58 13.74
CA LEU A 149 -6.74 13.78 13.25
C LEU A 149 -5.79 13.35 14.40
N ASN A 150 -5.76 14.07 15.53
CA ASN A 150 -5.03 13.64 16.73
C ASN A 150 -5.65 12.41 17.43
N TYR A 151 -6.84 11.97 17.00
CA TYR A 151 -7.52 10.81 17.55
C TYR A 151 -7.05 9.49 16.96
N PHE A 152 -6.22 9.50 15.89
CA PHE A 152 -5.72 8.26 15.31
C PHE A 152 -4.77 7.57 16.28
N LYS A 153 -5.32 6.58 16.99
CA LYS A 153 -4.56 5.63 17.78
C LYS A 153 -3.60 4.90 16.85
N LYS A 154 -2.30 5.09 17.08
CA LYS A 154 -1.28 4.29 16.41
C LYS A 154 -1.45 2.83 16.83
N VAL A 155 -1.39 1.94 15.85
CA VAL A 155 -1.37 0.49 16.07
C VAL A 155 -0.09 0.15 16.84
N THR A 156 -0.21 -0.61 17.93
CA THR A 156 0.94 -1.05 18.75
C THR A 156 1.66 -2.22 18.07
N ASP A 157 2.92 -2.47 18.44
CA ASP A 157 3.69 -3.60 17.88
C ASP A 157 3.02 -4.95 18.16
N GLU A 158 2.40 -5.11 19.32
CA GLU A 158 1.58 -6.30 19.66
C GLU A 158 0.39 -6.47 18.71
N GLN A 159 -0.27 -5.37 18.33
CA GLN A 159 -1.37 -5.42 17.36
C GLN A 159 -0.86 -5.75 15.95
N PHE A 160 0.32 -5.27 15.55
CA PHE A 160 0.97 -5.68 14.31
C PHE A 160 1.29 -7.18 14.32
N GLN A 161 1.79 -7.71 15.43
CA GLN A 161 2.05 -9.15 15.55
C GLN A 161 0.77 -10.00 15.40
N LYS A 162 -0.38 -9.50 15.85
CA LYS A 162 -1.68 -10.16 15.59
C LYS A 162 -2.04 -10.20 14.10
N LEU A 163 -1.73 -9.14 13.36
CA LEU A 163 -1.94 -9.10 11.92
C LEU A 163 -1.01 -10.07 11.19
N ASP A 164 0.28 -10.12 11.57
CA ASP A 164 1.28 -11.04 10.99
C ASP A 164 0.91 -12.51 11.21
N ASN A 165 0.26 -12.83 12.33
CA ASN A 165 -0.20 -14.18 12.63
C ASN A 165 -1.56 -14.53 11.99
N SER A 166 -2.26 -13.58 11.38
CA SER A 166 -3.58 -13.80 10.81
C SER A 166 -3.48 -14.46 9.43
N LYS A 167 -3.91 -15.73 9.35
CA LYS A 167 -3.96 -16.49 8.08
C LYS A 167 -4.77 -15.78 7.01
N TYR A 168 -5.94 -15.25 7.38
CA TYR A 168 -6.82 -14.52 6.45
C TYR A 168 -6.15 -13.25 5.95
N ILE A 169 -5.60 -12.41 6.84
CA ILE A 169 -4.95 -11.17 6.39
C ILE A 169 -3.79 -11.49 5.46
N ASN A 170 -2.95 -12.46 5.83
CA ASN A 170 -1.83 -12.90 5.00
C ASN A 170 -2.27 -13.46 3.64
N SER A 171 -3.40 -14.15 3.54
CA SER A 171 -3.89 -14.62 2.23
C SER A 171 -4.43 -13.45 1.39
N VAL A 172 -5.24 -12.57 1.98
CA VAL A 172 -5.90 -11.49 1.23
C VAL A 172 -4.89 -10.44 0.78
N ILE A 173 -3.85 -10.13 1.57
CA ILE A 173 -2.79 -9.19 1.14
C ILE A 173 -1.94 -9.72 -0.02
N THR A 174 -2.05 -10.99 -0.44
CA THR A 174 -1.38 -11.48 -1.66
C THR A 174 -2.14 -11.10 -2.94
N VAL A 175 -3.41 -10.69 -2.82
CA VAL A 175 -4.24 -10.30 -3.95
C VAL A 175 -3.76 -8.97 -4.51
N LYS A 176 -3.30 -8.97 -5.77
CA LYS A 176 -2.69 -7.80 -6.43
C LYS A 176 -3.58 -6.56 -6.45
N SER A 177 -4.89 -6.74 -6.68
CA SER A 177 -5.84 -5.62 -6.70
C SER A 177 -5.92 -4.93 -5.35
N LEU A 178 -6.02 -5.70 -4.25
CA LEU A 178 -6.05 -5.16 -2.91
C LEU A 178 -4.72 -4.47 -2.54
N GLN A 179 -3.58 -5.08 -2.86
CA GLN A 179 -2.26 -4.45 -2.66
C GLN A 179 -2.19 -3.08 -3.35
N GLN A 180 -2.68 -2.99 -4.58
CA GLN A 180 -2.68 -1.74 -5.33
C GLN A 180 -3.51 -0.65 -4.65
N LEU A 181 -4.69 -0.99 -4.10
CA LEU A 181 -5.53 -0.05 -3.35
C LEU A 181 -4.83 0.46 -2.08
N ILE A 182 -4.20 -0.44 -1.32
CA ILE A 182 -3.46 -0.08 -0.11
C ILE A 182 -2.29 0.85 -0.45
N ILE A 183 -1.52 0.52 -1.50
CA ILE A 183 -0.40 1.33 -1.98
C ILE A 183 -0.90 2.71 -2.46
N GLU A 184 -2.03 2.78 -3.16
CA GLU A 184 -2.60 4.04 -3.64
C GLU A 184 -3.04 4.96 -2.48
N ILE A 185 -3.62 4.41 -1.41
CA ILE A 185 -3.91 5.14 -0.18
C ILE A 185 -2.61 5.63 0.45
N ASP A 186 -1.60 4.78 0.62
CA ASP A 186 -0.35 5.16 1.27
C ASP A 186 0.43 6.25 0.54
N GLN A 187 0.30 6.30 -0.78
CA GLN A 187 0.91 7.30 -1.66
C GLN A 187 0.26 8.68 -1.59
N GLN A 188 -0.93 8.82 -0.99
CA GLN A 188 -1.56 10.14 -0.85
C GLN A 188 -0.72 11.05 0.05
N PRO A 189 -0.51 12.32 -0.33
CA PRO A 189 0.39 13.22 0.39
C PRO A 189 -0.20 13.76 1.69
N SER A 190 -1.52 13.88 1.79
CA SER A 190 -2.21 14.41 2.97
C SER A 190 -3.04 13.33 3.66
N ASP A 191 -3.12 13.39 4.99
CA ASP A 191 -3.95 12.45 5.77
C ASP A 191 -5.44 12.60 5.42
N GLN A 192 -5.89 13.78 5.01
CA GLN A 192 -7.26 14.01 4.56
C GLN A 192 -7.56 13.25 3.27
N ASP A 193 -6.66 13.29 2.29
CA ASP A 193 -6.81 12.56 1.04
C ASP A 193 -6.79 11.04 1.28
N LYS A 194 -5.93 10.56 2.21
CA LYS A 194 -5.91 9.15 2.64
C LYS A 194 -7.26 8.72 3.18
N ILE A 195 -7.84 9.50 4.08
CA ILE A 195 -9.13 9.20 4.72
C ILE A 195 -10.25 9.20 3.67
N GLN A 196 -10.29 10.20 2.78
CA GLN A 196 -11.30 10.27 1.72
C GLN A 196 -11.21 9.08 0.77
N LEU A 197 -9.99 8.73 0.34
CA LEU A 197 -9.79 7.61 -0.57
C LEU A 197 -10.15 6.27 0.10
N LEU A 198 -9.76 6.09 1.36
CA LEU A 198 -10.15 4.92 2.17
C LEU A 198 -11.67 4.81 2.26
N GLN A 199 -12.38 5.89 2.58
CA GLN A 199 -13.85 5.92 2.63
C GLN A 199 -14.48 5.61 1.27
N GLN A 200 -13.90 6.15 0.19
CA GLN A 200 -14.35 5.88 -1.17
C GLN A 200 -14.23 4.40 -1.52
N TYR A 201 -13.09 3.76 -1.24
CA TYR A 201 -12.92 2.33 -1.52
C TYR A 201 -13.83 1.46 -0.67
N ARG A 202 -14.02 1.77 0.62
CA ARG A 202 -14.96 1.04 1.48
C ARG A 202 -16.39 1.06 0.93
N LYS A 203 -16.82 2.17 0.33
CA LYS A 203 -18.17 2.29 -0.27
C LYS A 203 -18.30 1.61 -1.63
N LYS A 204 -17.23 1.62 -2.43
CA LYS A 204 -17.26 1.10 -3.81
C LYS A 204 -16.97 -0.40 -3.89
N LEU A 205 -16.18 -0.94 -2.97
CA LEU A 205 -15.64 -2.30 -3.04
C LEU A 205 -15.97 -3.04 -1.73
N PRO A 206 -17.02 -3.88 -1.73
CA PRO A 206 -17.43 -4.66 -0.56
C PRO A 206 -16.29 -5.52 0.02
N GLU A 207 -15.46 -6.14 -0.82
CA GLU A 207 -14.33 -6.98 -0.43
C GLU A 207 -13.25 -6.17 0.29
N PHE A 208 -13.03 -4.93 -0.15
CA PHE A 208 -12.12 -4.00 0.54
C PHE A 208 -12.68 -3.62 1.91
N ASN A 209 -13.98 -3.35 2.01
CA ASN A 209 -14.61 -3.06 3.29
C ASN A 209 -14.53 -4.25 4.25
N GLU A 210 -14.81 -5.46 3.77
CA GLU A 210 -14.66 -6.70 4.55
C GLU A 210 -13.23 -6.85 5.07
N PHE A 211 -12.23 -6.66 4.20
CA PHE A 211 -10.82 -6.69 4.58
C PHE A 211 -10.52 -5.69 5.71
N ILE A 212 -10.96 -4.44 5.59
CA ILE A 212 -10.75 -3.43 6.63
C ILE A 212 -11.43 -3.83 7.95
N LEU A 213 -12.66 -4.35 7.90
CA LEU A 213 -13.37 -4.83 9.09
C LEU A 213 -12.62 -5.99 9.76
N LYS A 214 -12.09 -6.94 8.98
CA LYS A 214 -11.29 -8.07 9.49
C LYS A 214 -9.96 -7.59 10.09
N VAL A 215 -9.30 -6.60 9.49
CA VAL A 215 -8.09 -5.96 10.07
C VAL A 215 -8.43 -5.35 11.43
N LEU A 216 -9.49 -4.54 11.50
CA LEU A 216 -9.92 -3.88 12.73
C LEU A 216 -10.37 -4.87 13.81
N ALA A 217 -11.02 -5.96 13.44
CA ALA A 217 -11.37 -7.07 14.32
C ALA A 217 -10.10 -7.71 14.91
N THR A 218 -9.14 -8.04 14.05
CA THR A 218 -7.90 -8.73 14.43
C THR A 218 -7.08 -7.94 15.45
N ILE A 219 -7.01 -6.61 15.30
CA ILE A 219 -6.29 -5.74 16.25
C ILE A 219 -7.10 -5.38 17.50
N GLY A 220 -8.35 -5.82 17.61
CA GLY A 220 -9.24 -5.53 18.74
C GLY A 220 -9.72 -4.08 18.79
N CYS A 221 -9.83 -3.40 17.65
CA CYS A 221 -10.35 -2.03 17.59
C CYS A 221 -11.87 -1.97 17.43
N LEU A 222 -12.51 -3.05 16.98
CA LEU A 222 -13.97 -3.11 16.79
C LEU A 222 -14.76 -2.96 18.08
N ASP A 223 -14.22 -3.36 19.23
CA ASP A 223 -14.95 -3.22 20.50
C ASP A 223 -15.31 -1.77 20.82
N SER A 224 -14.47 -0.83 20.36
CA SER A 224 -14.64 0.61 20.54
C SER A 224 -15.39 1.31 19.40
N LEU A 225 -15.73 0.60 18.33
CA LEU A 225 -16.31 1.18 17.11
C LEU A 225 -17.65 0.51 16.77
N THR A 226 -18.57 1.28 16.21
CA THR A 226 -19.81 0.79 15.59
C THR A 226 -19.94 1.41 14.20
N ILE A 227 -20.80 0.84 13.37
CA ILE A 227 -21.08 1.33 12.02
C ILE A 227 -22.41 2.10 12.06
N ASP A 228 -22.43 3.33 11.55
CA ASP A 228 -23.66 4.12 11.44
C ASP A 228 -24.50 3.67 10.23
N GLU A 229 -25.70 4.26 10.06
CA GLU A 229 -26.60 3.98 8.92
C GLU A 229 -25.98 4.29 7.54
N ASN A 230 -24.81 4.94 7.49
CA ASN A 230 -24.11 5.37 6.27
C ASN A 230 -22.78 4.63 6.06
N ASP A 231 -22.57 3.48 6.72
CA ASP A 231 -21.34 2.68 6.71
C ASP A 231 -20.08 3.38 7.28
N ASN A 232 -20.25 4.47 8.01
CA ASN A 232 -19.14 5.15 8.66
C ASN A 232 -18.80 4.46 9.99
N LEU A 233 -17.50 4.31 10.25
CA LEU A 233 -17.00 3.86 11.54
C LEU A 233 -17.09 5.02 12.53
N ILE A 234 -18.01 4.92 13.48
CA ILE A 234 -18.17 5.85 14.60
C ILE A 234 -17.75 5.14 15.89
N LYS A 235 -17.39 5.92 16.92
CA LYS A 235 -17.12 5.34 18.24
C LYS A 235 -18.43 4.88 18.88
N LYS A 236 -18.41 3.72 19.54
CA LYS A 236 -19.51 3.33 20.45
C LYS A 236 -19.66 4.34 21.59
#